data_AF-A0A4D9D0X2-F1
#
_entry.id   AF-A0A4D9D0X2-F1
#
_cell.length_a   1.000
_cell.length_b   1.000
_cell.length_c   1.000
_cell.angle_alpha   90.00
_cell.angle_beta   90.00
_cell.angle_gamma   90.00
#
_symmetry.space_group_name_H-M   'P 1'
#
loop_
_entity.id
_entity.type
_entity.pdbx_description
1 polymer ?
#
loop_
_entity_poly.entity_id
_entity_poly.type
_entity_poly.pdbx_seq_one_letter_code
_entity_poly.pdbx_strand_id
1 'polypeptide(L)'
;MSNLTKEQKDELVTSYAALALYDGDSEVSSEQLSAFIAATGNEVEPYWPMIFSKFLGGKMEDLITSVGGGGGGGAGAAPAQDAAPAADAGAKKEKKEEKEEEADLGGAMDMFGGGDGY
;
A
#
# COMPACT_ATOMS: atom_id res chain seq x y z
N MET A 1 -19.71 -4.18 4.36
CA MET A 1 -18.45 -4.96 4.43
C MET A 1 -18.62 -6.45 4.14
N SER A 2 -19.82 -6.94 3.81
CA SER A 2 -20.10 -8.38 3.71
C SER A 2 -19.51 -9.10 2.48
N ASN A 3 -18.88 -8.36 1.57
CA ASN A 3 -18.20 -8.87 0.36
C ASN A 3 -16.70 -8.53 0.32
N LEU A 4 -16.09 -8.28 1.48
CA LEU A 4 -14.65 -8.01 1.60
C LEU A 4 -13.94 -9.25 2.13
N THR A 5 -12.72 -9.52 1.65
CA THR A 5 -11.85 -10.48 2.34
C THR A 5 -11.48 -9.94 3.72
N LYS A 6 -10.98 -10.82 4.59
CA LYS A 6 -10.53 -10.41 5.93
C LYS A 6 -9.44 -9.35 5.83
N GLU A 7 -8.50 -9.54 4.91
CA GLU A 7 -7.37 -8.63 4.69
C GLU A 7 -7.86 -7.25 4.26
N GLN A 8 -8.80 -7.19 3.31
CA GLN A 8 -9.41 -5.92 2.86
C GLN A 8 -10.17 -5.23 4.00
N LYS A 9 -10.86 -6.00 4.84
CA LYS A 9 -11.55 -5.45 6.00
C LYS A 9 -10.55 -4.88 7.01
N ASP A 10 -9.48 -5.60 7.30
CA ASP A 10 -8.46 -5.20 8.28
C ASP A 10 -7.71 -3.94 7.82
N GLU A 11 -7.37 -3.86 6.53
CA GLU A 11 -6.80 -2.66 5.90
C GLU A 11 -7.73 -1.46 6.06
N LEU A 12 -9.01 -1.62 5.69
CA LEU A 12 -9.98 -0.54 5.75
C LEU A 12 -10.23 -0.08 7.19
N VAL A 13 -10.40 -1.02 8.13
CA VAL A 13 -10.56 -0.70 9.56
C VAL A 13 -9.36 0.08 10.07
N THR A 14 -8.14 -0.34 9.72
CA THR A 14 -6.92 0.36 10.14
C THR A 14 -6.80 1.74 9.50
N SER A 15 -7.17 1.89 8.23
CA SER A 15 -7.17 3.19 7.53
C SER A 15 -8.17 4.18 8.12
N TYR A 16 -9.38 3.73 8.45
CA TYR A 16 -10.39 4.57 9.08
C TYR A 16 -10.03 4.92 10.52
N ALA A 17 -9.42 3.99 11.27
CA ALA A 17 -8.88 4.28 12.60
C ALA A 17 -7.79 5.36 12.54
N ALA A 18 -6.89 5.30 11.56
CA ALA A 18 -5.86 6.31 11.38
C ALA A 18 -6.43 7.70 11.06
N LEU A 19 -7.41 7.76 10.17
CA LEU A 19 -8.12 9.00 9.86
C LEU A 19 -8.86 9.58 11.07
N ALA A 20 -9.54 8.73 11.85
CA ALA A 20 -10.26 9.16 13.05
C ALA A 20 -9.32 9.68 14.14
N LEU A 21 -8.16 9.04 14.35
CA LEU A 21 -7.15 9.53 15.28
C LEU A 21 -6.59 10.88 14.83
N TYR A 22 -6.31 11.04 13.53
CA TYR A 22 -5.84 12.30 12.98
C TYR A 22 -6.86 13.44 13.14
N ASP A 23 -8.12 13.19 12.79
CA ASP A 23 -9.21 14.17 12.95
C ASP A 23 -9.45 14.54 14.43
N GLY A 24 -9.19 13.60 15.33
CA GLY A 24 -9.21 13.79 16.79
C GLY A 24 -7.93 14.40 17.37
N ASP A 25 -7.04 14.98 16.56
CA ASP A 25 -5.75 15.56 16.97
C ASP A 25 -4.89 14.61 17.82
N SER A 26 -5.06 13.30 17.63
CA SER A 26 -4.37 12.24 18.36
C SER A 26 -3.22 11.66 17.55
N GLU A 27 -2.24 11.08 18.24
CA GLU A 27 -1.05 10.52 17.59
C GLU A 27 -1.39 9.22 16.83
N VAL A 28 -1.05 9.15 15.56
CA VAL A 28 -1.22 7.93 14.75
C VAL A 28 -0.08 6.93 15.01
N SER A 29 -0.03 6.38 16.23
CA SER A 29 0.90 5.31 16.63
C SER A 29 0.30 3.92 16.47
N SER A 30 1.14 2.87 16.42
CA SER A 30 0.65 1.49 16.35
C SER A 30 -0.20 1.12 17.56
N GLU A 31 0.18 1.57 18.75
CA GLU A 31 -0.53 1.32 20.00
C GLU A 31 -1.88 2.03 20.04
N GLN A 32 -1.93 3.29 19.60
CA GLN A 32 -3.18 4.05 19.55
C GLN A 32 -4.15 3.46 18.52
N LEU A 33 -3.64 3.06 17.35
CA LEU A 33 -4.42 2.36 16.33
C LEU A 33 -5.01 1.05 16.87
N SER A 34 -4.18 0.19 17.47
CA SER A 34 -4.65 -1.07 18.06
C SER A 34 -5.69 -0.84 19.17
N ALA A 35 -5.46 0.14 20.04
CA ALA A 35 -6.38 0.47 21.13
C ALA A 35 -7.73 1.00 20.60
N PHE A 36 -7.70 1.90 19.61
CA PHE A 36 -8.90 2.44 18.98
C PHE A 36 -9.70 1.34 18.27
N ILE A 37 -9.03 0.50 17.49
CA ILE A 37 -9.67 -0.61 16.77
C ILE A 37 -10.37 -1.56 17.75
N ALA A 38 -9.69 -1.94 18.84
CA ALA A 38 -10.28 -2.76 19.89
C ALA A 38 -11.50 -2.10 20.56
N ALA A 39 -11.44 -0.78 20.80
CA ALA A 39 -12.56 -0.02 21.38
C ALA A 39 -13.81 0.00 20.48
N THR A 40 -13.63 -0.13 19.16
CA THR A 40 -14.74 -0.25 18.19
C THR A 40 -15.29 -1.68 18.03
N GLY A 41 -14.74 -2.65 18.78
CA GLY A 41 -15.13 -4.06 18.68
C GLY A 41 -14.63 -4.76 17.41
N ASN A 42 -13.64 -4.18 16.73
CA ASN A 42 -12.96 -4.80 15.60
C ASN A 42 -11.66 -5.47 16.04
N GLU A 43 -11.22 -6.44 15.25
CA GLU A 43 -9.94 -7.12 15.39
C GLU A 43 -9.24 -7.03 14.04
N VAL A 44 -7.95 -6.69 14.06
CA VAL A 44 -7.10 -6.64 12.87
C VAL A 44 -5.75 -7.29 13.17
N GLU A 45 -5.07 -7.77 12.14
CA GLU A 45 -3.74 -8.33 12.34
C GLU A 45 -2.73 -7.26 12.78
N PRO A 46 -1.84 -7.56 13.75
CA PRO A 46 -0.90 -6.56 14.31
C PRO A 46 0.02 -5.90 13.29
N TYR A 47 0.25 -6.53 12.14
CA TYR A 47 1.07 -5.95 11.08
C TYR A 47 0.42 -4.69 10.47
N TRP A 48 -0.91 -4.60 10.44
CA TRP A 48 -1.62 -3.47 9.85
C TRP A 48 -1.38 -2.17 10.62
N PRO A 49 -1.68 -2.07 11.94
CA PRO A 49 -1.33 -0.88 12.74
C PRO A 49 0.14 -0.49 12.66
N MET A 50 1.05 -1.48 12.59
CA MET A 50 2.49 -1.22 12.49
C MET A 50 2.87 -0.58 11.16
N ILE A 51 2.34 -1.06 10.03
CA ILE A 51 2.64 -0.49 8.72
C ILE A 51 2.01 0.90 8.58
N PHE A 52 0.75 1.06 8.99
CA PHE A 52 0.05 2.34 8.91
C PHE A 52 0.72 3.43 9.74
N SER A 53 1.10 3.15 10.99
CA SER A 53 1.82 4.12 11.83
C SER A 53 3.16 4.55 11.21
N LYS A 54 3.93 3.63 10.63
CA LYS A 54 5.20 3.93 9.95
C LYS A 54 5.00 4.74 8.66
N PHE A 55 3.93 4.47 7.91
CA PHE A 55 3.68 5.12 6.64
C PHE A 55 3.09 6.52 6.80
N LEU A 56 2.17 6.68 7.76
CA LEU A 56 1.42 7.92 7.99
C LEU A 56 2.13 8.91 8.92
N GLY A 57 3.17 8.48 9.65
CA GLY A 57 3.93 9.32 10.56
C GLY A 57 4.38 10.64 9.91
N GLY A 58 3.69 11.73 10.27
CA GLY A 58 3.97 13.09 9.80
C GLY A 58 3.54 13.42 8.36
N LYS A 59 2.81 12.52 7.67
CA LYS A 59 2.43 12.69 6.24
C LYS A 59 0.92 12.74 6.00
N MET A 60 0.10 12.67 7.06
CA MET A 60 -1.35 12.57 6.93
C MET A 60 -1.95 13.77 6.17
N GLU A 61 -1.58 14.99 6.54
CA GLU A 61 -2.03 16.23 5.87
C GLU A 61 -1.62 16.26 4.39
N ASP A 62 -0.35 15.94 4.10
CA ASP A 62 0.17 15.91 2.74
C ASP A 62 -0.59 14.89 1.87
N LEU A 63 -0.94 13.72 2.43
CA LEU A 63 -1.70 12.69 1.72
C LEU A 63 -3.16 13.09 1.47
N ILE A 64 -3.80 13.79 2.40
CA ILE A 64 -5.19 14.25 2.23
C ILE A 64 -5.26 15.38 1.19
N THR A 65 -4.29 16.30 1.21
CA THR A 65 -4.28 17.49 0.37
C THR A 65 -3.69 17.26 -1.02
N SER A 66 -2.84 16.23 -1.19
CA SER A 66 -2.32 15.82 -2.50
C SER A 66 -3.28 14.87 -3.23
N VAL A 67 -4.38 15.42 -3.76
CA VAL A 67 -5.32 14.68 -4.60
C VAL A 67 -4.67 14.39 -5.97
N GLY A 68 -3.88 13.31 -6.02
CA GLY A 68 -3.17 12.86 -7.23
C GLY A 68 -2.01 11.89 -7.01
N GLY A 69 -1.58 11.67 -5.75
CA GLY A 69 -0.39 10.85 -5.46
C GLY A 69 -0.64 9.50 -4.77
N GLY A 70 -1.82 9.25 -4.20
CA GLY A 70 -2.05 8.02 -3.45
C GLY A 70 -3.52 7.73 -3.24
N GLY A 71 -4.01 6.65 -3.85
CA GLY A 71 -5.35 6.15 -3.63
C GLY A 71 -5.81 5.25 -4.77
N GLY A 72 -5.73 3.94 -4.55
CA GLY A 72 -6.41 2.96 -5.40
C GLY A 72 -5.60 1.69 -5.64
N GLY A 73 -5.67 0.76 -4.68
CA GLY A 73 -5.70 -0.66 -5.03
C GLY A 73 -6.93 -0.90 -5.91
N GLY A 74 -6.77 -0.68 -7.21
CA GLY A 74 -7.81 -0.72 -8.22
C GLY A 74 -7.14 -0.51 -9.56
N ALA A 75 -6.99 -1.59 -10.31
CA ALA A 75 -6.35 -1.56 -11.62
C ALA A 75 -6.97 -0.49 -12.53
N GLY A 76 -6.12 0.36 -13.11
CA GLY A 76 -6.40 1.11 -14.33
C GLY A 76 -6.83 2.57 -14.16
N ALA A 77 -5.85 3.47 -14.21
CA ALA A 77 -6.00 4.74 -14.91
C ALA A 77 -4.63 5.15 -15.46
N ALA A 78 -4.55 5.29 -16.79
CA ALA A 78 -3.35 5.65 -17.53
C ALA A 78 -2.86 7.08 -17.22
N PRO A 79 -1.56 7.36 -17.27
CA PRO A 79 -1.06 8.72 -17.15
C PRO A 79 -1.35 9.52 -18.43
N ALA A 80 -2.00 10.67 -18.29
CA ALA A 80 -1.96 11.72 -19.31
C ALA A 80 -0.57 12.38 -19.26
N GLN A 81 0.04 12.47 -20.43
CA GLN A 81 1.44 12.82 -20.65
C GLN A 81 1.63 14.32 -20.89
N ASP A 82 2.78 14.80 -20.43
CA ASP A 82 3.60 15.89 -20.96
C ASP A 82 3.44 17.32 -20.41
N ALA A 83 4.47 17.74 -19.65
CA ALA A 83 5.33 18.85 -20.06
C ALA A 83 6.72 18.68 -19.42
N ALA A 84 7.72 18.38 -20.25
CA ALA A 84 9.16 18.58 -19.97
C ALA A 84 9.66 19.82 -20.78
N PRO A 85 10.90 20.32 -20.67
CA PRO A 85 12.01 19.90 -19.80
C PRO A 85 12.75 21.05 -19.07
N ALA A 86 13.55 20.71 -18.06
CA ALA A 86 14.81 21.41 -17.81
C ALA A 86 15.85 20.40 -17.31
N ALA A 87 16.87 20.17 -18.14
CA ALA A 87 18.04 19.39 -17.81
C ALA A 87 19.06 20.26 -17.08
N ASP A 88 19.68 19.73 -16.03
CA ASP A 88 21.15 19.75 -15.92
C ASP A 88 21.63 18.54 -15.10
N ALA A 89 22.77 18.01 -15.52
CA ALA A 89 23.26 16.67 -15.23
C ALA A 89 24.19 16.62 -14.02
N GLY A 90 23.97 15.63 -13.14
CA GLY A 90 24.92 15.18 -12.13
C GLY A 90 24.98 13.66 -12.09
N ALA A 91 25.91 13.08 -12.85
CA ALA A 91 26.12 11.64 -12.98
C ALA A 91 26.89 11.06 -11.79
N LYS A 92 26.43 9.93 -11.21
CA LYS A 92 27.03 8.59 -11.40
C LYS A 92 26.44 7.55 -10.42
N LYS A 93 25.99 6.45 -11.03
CA LYS A 93 25.68 5.14 -10.45
C LYS A 93 26.89 4.53 -9.73
N GLU A 94 26.63 3.72 -8.70
CA GLU A 94 26.83 2.25 -8.79
C GLU A 94 26.14 1.52 -7.62
N LYS A 95 25.25 0.60 -7.98
CA LYS A 95 24.66 -0.44 -7.15
C LYS A 95 24.85 -1.76 -7.92
N LYS A 96 25.52 -2.74 -7.32
CA LYS A 96 25.47 -4.19 -7.59
C LYS A 96 26.34 -4.85 -6.49
N GLU A 97 26.05 -6.01 -5.91
CA GLU A 97 25.41 -7.19 -6.49
C GLU A 97 24.94 -8.15 -5.39
N GLU A 98 23.75 -8.72 -5.61
CA GLU A 98 23.21 -9.92 -4.95
C GLU A 98 23.99 -11.17 -5.37
N LYS A 99 24.07 -12.16 -4.49
CA LYS A 99 24.56 -13.50 -4.79
C LYS A 99 23.38 -14.47 -4.94
N GLU A 100 23.19 -14.88 -6.19
CA GLU A 100 22.84 -16.21 -6.71
C GLU A 100 21.56 -16.92 -6.20
N GLU A 101 20.57 -16.81 -7.08
CA GLU A 101 19.66 -17.85 -7.55
C GLU A 101 20.39 -19.18 -7.90
N GLU A 102 19.90 -20.31 -7.37
CA GLU A 102 19.83 -21.54 -8.16
C GLU A 102 18.35 -21.94 -8.27
N ALA A 103 17.85 -21.80 -9.49
CA ALA A 103 17.07 -22.79 -10.23
C ALA A 103 16.45 -23.94 -9.43
N ASP A 104 15.14 -24.18 -9.61
CA ASP A 104 14.70 -25.15 -10.62
C ASP A 104 13.18 -25.38 -10.54
N LEU A 105 12.53 -25.27 -11.70
CA LEU A 105 11.30 -25.91 -12.16
C LEU A 105 10.07 -26.07 -11.22
N GLY A 106 8.97 -25.40 -11.59
CA GLY A 106 7.64 -26.02 -11.50
C GLY A 106 6.47 -25.07 -11.27
N GLY A 107 5.88 -24.52 -12.33
CA GLY A 107 4.49 -24.03 -12.26
C GLY A 107 4.06 -22.96 -13.24
N ALA A 108 4.99 -22.25 -13.90
CA ALA A 108 4.66 -21.11 -14.78
C ALA A 108 4.26 -21.51 -16.22
N MET A 109 3.58 -22.65 -16.41
CA MET A 109 3.05 -23.09 -17.72
C MET A 109 1.52 -22.99 -17.84
N ASP A 110 0.77 -22.75 -16.75
CA ASP A 110 -0.71 -22.81 -16.81
C ASP A 110 -1.41 -21.45 -16.84
N MET A 111 -0.66 -20.34 -16.91
CA MET A 111 -1.20 -18.98 -16.87
C MET A 111 -1.06 -18.22 -18.20
N PHE A 112 -1.06 -18.93 -19.35
CA PHE A 112 -1.21 -18.27 -20.65
C PHE A 112 -1.82 -19.21 -21.70
N GLY A 113 -3.15 -19.16 -21.84
CA GLY A 113 -3.80 -19.16 -23.16
C GLY A 113 -4.49 -20.45 -23.63
N GLY A 114 -5.83 -20.38 -23.68
CA GLY A 114 -6.70 -21.07 -24.67
C GLY A 114 -6.82 -22.59 -24.51
N GLY A 115 -7.99 -23.19 -24.33
CA GLY A 115 -9.15 -23.00 -25.21
C GLY A 115 -8.99 -23.86 -26.47
N ASP A 116 -9.88 -24.84 -26.60
CA ASP A 116 -10.19 -25.67 -27.77
C ASP A 116 -9.54 -27.06 -27.89
N GLY A 117 -10.43 -28.01 -28.21
CA GLY A 117 -10.23 -29.44 -28.07
C GLY A 117 -9.54 -30.13 -29.23
N TYR A 118 -9.16 -31.38 -28.99
CA TYR A 118 -9.64 -32.60 -29.64
C TYR A 118 -9.07 -33.81 -28.88
#